data_AF-A0A7L9S274-F1
#
_entry.id   AF-A0A7L9S274-F1
#
_cell.length_a   1.000
_cell.length_b   1.000
_cell.length_c   1.000
_cell.angle_alpha   90.00
_cell.angle_beta   90.00
_cell.angle_gamma   90.00
#
_symmetry.space_group_name_H-M   'P 1'
#
loop_
_entity.id
_entity.type
_entity.pdbx_description
1 polymer ?
#
loop_
_entity_poly.entity_id
_entity_poly.type
_entity_poly.pdbx_seq_one_letter_code
_entity_poly.pdbx_strand_id
1 'polypeptide(L)'
;MDPLAQLHDIQTPEPIGSFPLAIGWYILIVLAIVAVVAITRVIWLARKRRKQQKQAMLALAQTNNNQEVIEIIKWAALAYFPRQQVAKLYGHALFEFLSKTLPANKQSQFKSLAKNNFETLYQRNNQDDNSLQAAATFWLKHALPAKGVSDV
;
A
#
# COMPACT_ATOMS: atom_id res chain seq x y z
N MET A 1 46.22 46.38 62.73
CA MET A 1 44.99 45.85 62.12
C MET A 1 45.45 45.01 60.95
N ASP A 2 45.43 43.69 61.10
CA ASP A 2 46.02 42.76 60.13
C ASP A 2 45.15 42.62 58.88
N PRO A 3 45.65 42.99 57.68
CA PRO A 3 44.88 42.97 56.43
C PRO A 3 44.59 41.55 55.91
N LEU A 4 45.14 40.51 56.54
CA LEU A 4 44.96 39.12 56.16
C LEU A 4 43.69 38.47 56.74
N ALA A 5 43.05 39.12 57.72
CA ALA A 5 41.82 38.62 58.36
C ALA A 5 40.56 38.81 57.49
N GLN A 6 40.66 39.47 56.34
CA GLN A 6 39.55 39.73 55.40
C GLN A 6 39.56 38.83 54.17
N LEU A 7 40.48 37.86 54.09
CA LEU A 7 40.52 36.95 52.95
C LEU A 7 39.44 35.86 53.12
N HIS A 8 38.27 36.11 52.52
CA HIS A 8 37.25 35.09 52.37
C HIS A 8 37.78 33.94 51.48
N ASP A 9 37.62 32.72 51.99
CA ASP A 9 38.00 31.47 51.32
C ASP A 9 37.35 31.39 49.93
N ILE A 10 38.11 30.96 48.92
CA ILE A 10 37.68 30.92 47.52
C ILE A 10 36.69 29.76 47.38
N GLN A 11 35.40 30.05 47.45
CA GLN A 11 34.34 29.06 47.21
C GLN A 11 34.46 28.57 45.76
N THR A 12 34.84 27.31 45.58
CA THR A 12 34.76 26.63 44.29
C THR A 12 33.29 26.44 43.93
N PRO A 13 32.85 26.77 42.70
CA PRO A 13 31.46 26.58 42.32
C PRO A 13 31.12 25.09 42.44
N GLU A 14 29.94 24.80 43.00
CA GLU A 14 29.40 23.44 43.04
C GLU A 14 29.46 22.82 41.63
N PRO A 15 29.82 21.53 41.52
CA PRO A 15 29.89 20.87 40.22
C PRO A 15 28.52 20.99 39.56
N ILE A 16 28.50 21.54 38.33
CA ILE A 16 27.29 21.66 37.52
C ILE A 16 26.57 20.31 37.48
N GLY A 17 25.49 20.21 38.26
CA GLY A 17 24.63 19.04 38.27
C GLY A 17 24.23 18.75 36.83
N SER A 18 24.47 17.51 36.38
CA SER A 18 24.21 17.04 35.01
C SER A 18 23.02 17.77 34.41
N PHE A 19 23.30 18.67 33.46
CA PHE A 19 22.27 19.49 32.82
C PHE A 19 21.12 18.57 32.43
N PRO A 20 19.87 18.82 32.86
CA PRO A 20 18.75 18.01 32.43
C PRO A 20 18.74 18.12 30.91
N LEU A 21 19.02 16.99 30.25
CA LEU A 21 19.14 16.90 28.81
C LEU A 21 17.98 17.71 28.22
N ALA A 22 18.29 18.85 27.59
CA ALA A 22 17.29 19.90 27.34
C ALA A 22 16.03 19.27 26.74
N ILE A 23 14.85 19.72 27.18
CA ILE A 23 13.55 19.08 26.89
C ILE A 23 13.37 18.68 25.40
N GLY A 24 14.05 19.38 24.49
CA GLY A 24 14.14 19.10 23.05
C GLY A 24 14.63 17.69 22.68
N TRP A 25 15.48 17.04 23.48
CA TRP A 25 15.91 15.66 23.20
C TRP A 25 14.79 14.64 23.41
N TYR A 26 13.94 14.86 24.41
CA TYR A 26 12.75 14.03 24.61
C TYR A 26 11.79 14.18 23.44
N ILE A 27 11.60 15.40 22.92
CA ILE A 27 10.81 15.66 21.72
C ILE A 27 11.39 14.93 20.50
N LEU A 28 12.72 14.98 20.31
CA LEU A 28 13.41 14.26 19.24
C LEU A 28 13.23 12.74 19.35
N ILE A 29 13.33 12.18 20.55
CA ILE A 29 13.12 10.74 20.79
C ILE A 29 11.68 10.34 20.45
N VAL A 30 10.69 11.11 20.90
CA VAL A 30 9.28 10.86 20.59
C VAL A 30 9.05 10.93 19.08
N LEU A 31 9.58 11.96 18.41
CA LEU A 31 9.48 12.10 16.95
C LEU A 31 10.12 10.92 16.22
N ALA A 32 11.30 10.47 16.66
CA ALA A 32 11.98 9.33 16.09
C ALA A 32 11.17 8.04 16.26
N ILE A 33 10.57 7.81 17.43
CA ILE A 33 9.70 6.65 17.68
C ILE A 33 8.48 6.68 16.76
N VAL A 34 7.81 7.84 16.63
CA VAL A 34 6.65 8.01 15.74
C VAL A 34 7.05 7.73 14.28
N ALA A 35 8.18 8.26 13.83
CA ALA A 35 8.69 8.01 12.49
C ALA A 35 8.97 6.52 12.24
N VAL A 36 9.62 5.83 13.19
CA VAL A 36 9.89 4.39 13.09
C VAL A 36 8.59 3.59 13.01
N VAL A 37 7.61 3.89 13.86
CA VAL A 37 6.30 3.22 13.84
C VAL A 37 5.57 3.45 12.51
N ALA A 38 5.59 4.68 12.00
CA ALA A 38 4.98 5.01 10.70
C ALA A 38 5.66 4.24 9.56
N ILE A 39 7.00 4.27 9.51
CA ILE A 39 7.80 3.60 8.46
C ILE A 39 7.57 2.09 8.50
N THR A 40 7.63 1.46 9.68
CA THR A 40 7.41 0.02 9.82
C THR A 40 6.01 -0.40 9.39
N ARG A 41 4.97 0.38 9.71
CA ARG A 41 3.60 0.15 9.25
C ARG A 41 3.48 0.22 7.73
N VAL A 42 4.04 1.25 7.11
CA VAL A 42 4.02 1.43 5.66
C VAL A 42 4.74 0.28 4.95
N ILE A 43 5.93 -0.10 5.44
CA ILE A 43 6.71 -1.21 4.86
C ILE A 43 5.96 -2.54 5.02
N TRP A 44 5.37 -2.81 6.18
CA TRP A 44 4.64 -4.05 6.43
C TRP A 44 3.42 -4.18 5.51
N LEU A 45 2.66 -3.09 5.36
CA LEU A 45 1.50 -3.05 4.47
C LEU A 45 1.91 -3.21 3.00
N ALA A 46 2.99 -2.54 2.57
CA ALA A 46 3.54 -2.68 1.23
C ALA A 46 4.03 -4.11 0.95
N ARG A 47 4.70 -4.77 1.91
CA ARG A 47 5.13 -6.16 1.79
C ARG A 47 3.95 -7.13 1.68
N LYS A 48 2.90 -6.95 2.50
CA LYS A 48 1.68 -7.77 2.43
C LYS A 48 1.02 -7.64 1.06
N ARG A 49 0.83 -6.42 0.58
CA ARG A 49 0.27 -6.12 -0.75
C ARG A 49 1.07 -6.77 -1.89
N ARG A 50 2.41 -6.66 -1.88
CA ARG A 50 3.28 -7.30 -2.88
C ARG A 50 3.20 -8.83 -2.85
N LYS A 51 3.08 -9.45 -1.68
CA LYS A 51 2.89 -10.91 -1.57
C LYS A 51 1.57 -11.33 -2.21
N GLN A 52 0.48 -10.61 -1.93
CA GLN A 52 -0.84 -10.89 -2.51
C GLN A 52 -0.84 -10.73 -4.03
N GLN A 53 -0.18 -9.71 -4.57
CA GLN A 53 -0.01 -9.54 -6.03
C GLN A 53 0.71 -10.73 -6.66
N LYS A 54 1.81 -11.20 -6.06
CA LYS A 54 2.54 -12.37 -6.55
C LYS A 54 1.70 -13.65 -6.50
N GLN A 55 0.95 -13.85 -5.41
CA GLN A 55 0.05 -14.98 -5.28
C GLN A 55 -1.06 -14.95 -6.33
N ALA A 56 -1.65 -13.77 -6.59
CA ALA A 56 -2.65 -13.61 -7.63
C ALA A 56 -2.08 -13.88 -9.04
N MET A 57 -0.84 -13.45 -9.33
CA MET A 57 -0.18 -13.78 -10.60
C MET A 57 0.02 -15.28 -10.78
N LEU A 58 0.46 -15.98 -9.72
CA LEU A 58 0.66 -17.43 -9.76
C LEU A 58 -0.66 -18.18 -9.94
N ALA A 59 -1.71 -17.77 -9.21
CA ALA A 59 -3.03 -18.36 -9.34
C ALA A 59 -3.61 -18.14 -10.75
N LEU A 60 -3.47 -16.92 -11.30
CA LEU A 60 -3.88 -16.65 -12.68
C LEU A 60 -3.14 -17.53 -13.68
N ALA A 61 -1.86 -17.86 -13.47
CA ALA A 61 -1.10 -18.71 -14.38
C ALA A 61 -1.51 -20.20 -14.34
N GLN A 62 -2.17 -20.64 -13.27
CA GLN A 62 -2.59 -22.04 -13.07
C GLN A 62 -4.06 -22.29 -13.43
N THR A 63 -4.82 -21.22 -13.62
CA THR A 63 -6.25 -21.27 -13.92
C THR A 63 -6.50 -20.91 -15.38
N ASN A 64 -7.29 -21.73 -16.07
CA ASN A 64 -7.85 -21.42 -17.39
C ASN A 64 -9.35 -21.09 -17.34
N ASN A 65 -10.00 -21.33 -16.20
CA ASN A 65 -11.42 -21.07 -16.01
C ASN A 65 -11.68 -19.57 -15.82
N ASN A 66 -12.52 -19.01 -16.70
CA ASN A 66 -12.90 -17.60 -16.68
C ASN A 66 -13.52 -17.15 -15.35
N GLN A 67 -14.26 -18.03 -14.67
CA GLN A 67 -14.89 -17.71 -13.38
C GLN A 67 -13.84 -17.53 -12.28
N GLU A 68 -12.90 -18.47 -12.20
CA GLU A 68 -11.79 -18.41 -11.24
C GLU A 68 -10.88 -17.20 -11.51
N VAL A 69 -10.62 -16.85 -12.78
CA VAL A 69 -9.86 -15.65 -13.14
C VAL A 69 -10.48 -14.39 -12.52
N ILE A 70 -11.81 -14.26 -12.58
CA ILE A 70 -12.53 -13.12 -12.00
C ILE A 70 -12.45 -13.12 -10.48
N GLU A 71 -12.59 -14.29 -9.85
CA GLU A 71 -12.46 -14.43 -8.40
C GLU A 71 -11.05 -14.04 -7.93
N ILE A 72 -10.02 -14.45 -8.65
CA ILE A 72 -8.62 -14.10 -8.35
C ILE A 72 -8.39 -12.60 -8.51
N ILE A 73 -8.90 -11.97 -9.58
CA ILE A 73 -8.79 -10.52 -9.77
C ILE A 73 -9.54 -9.78 -8.64
N LYS A 74 -10.75 -10.23 -8.28
CA LYS A 74 -11.52 -9.62 -7.18
C LYS A 74 -10.79 -9.75 -5.85
N TRP A 75 -10.27 -10.94 -5.55
CA TRP A 75 -9.46 -11.19 -4.36
C TRP A 75 -8.22 -10.28 -4.34
N ALA A 76 -7.54 -10.14 -5.48
CA ALA A 76 -6.41 -9.22 -5.62
C ALA A 76 -6.85 -7.76 -5.42
N ALA A 77 -7.99 -7.33 -5.98
CA ALA A 77 -8.53 -6.00 -5.80
C ALA A 77 -8.91 -5.73 -4.33
N LEU A 78 -9.46 -6.70 -3.61
CA LEU A 78 -9.78 -6.61 -2.17
C LEU A 78 -8.54 -6.38 -1.29
N ALA A 79 -7.35 -6.80 -1.75
CA ALA A 79 -6.10 -6.52 -1.03
C ALA A 79 -5.65 -5.06 -1.16
N TYR A 80 -6.17 -4.31 -2.14
CA TYR A 80 -5.76 -2.94 -2.44
C TYR A 80 -6.86 -1.88 -2.24
N PHE A 81 -8.13 -2.26 -2.43
CA PHE A 81 -9.31 -1.41 -2.37
C PHE A 81 -10.26 -1.85 -1.24
N PRO A 82 -11.09 -0.93 -0.70
CA PRO A 82 -12.01 -1.26 0.38
C PRO A 82 -13.04 -2.31 -0.04
N ARG A 83 -13.27 -3.30 0.84
CA ARG A 83 -14.16 -4.45 0.60
C ARG A 83 -15.58 -4.05 0.19
N GLN A 84 -16.10 -2.95 0.73
CA GLN A 84 -17.45 -2.46 0.46
C GLN A 84 -17.66 -2.09 -1.01
N GLN A 85 -16.62 -1.59 -1.69
CA GLN A 85 -16.68 -1.21 -3.09
C GLN A 85 -16.53 -2.44 -4.00
N VAL A 86 -15.55 -3.31 -3.70
CA VAL A 86 -15.22 -4.46 -4.57
C VAL A 86 -16.22 -5.61 -4.46
N ALA A 87 -16.72 -5.92 -3.27
CA ALA A 87 -17.53 -7.12 -3.05
C ALA A 87 -18.89 -7.09 -3.78
N LYS A 88 -19.45 -5.91 -4.01
CA LYS A 88 -20.76 -5.74 -4.69
C LYS A 88 -20.66 -5.66 -6.21
N LEU A 89 -19.46 -5.58 -6.78
CA LEU A 89 -19.26 -5.38 -8.23
C LEU A 89 -19.29 -6.73 -8.95
N TYR A 90 -20.10 -6.86 -10.00
CA TYR A 90 -20.17 -8.06 -10.86
C TYR A 90 -20.32 -7.64 -12.32
N GLY A 91 -19.92 -8.51 -13.24
CA GLY A 91 -20.08 -8.32 -14.69
C GLY A 91 -19.56 -6.96 -15.18
N HIS A 92 -20.44 -6.19 -15.82
CA HIS A 92 -20.10 -4.89 -16.40
C HIS A 92 -19.63 -3.86 -15.36
N ALA A 93 -20.20 -3.87 -14.15
CA ALA A 93 -19.79 -2.94 -13.10
C ALA A 93 -18.35 -3.22 -12.64
N LEU A 94 -17.95 -4.50 -12.60
CA LEU A 94 -16.58 -4.88 -12.30
C LEU A 94 -15.62 -4.41 -13.41
N PHE A 95 -16.00 -4.57 -14.67
CA PHE A 95 -15.22 -4.08 -15.82
C PHE A 95 -15.00 -2.56 -15.76
N GLU A 96 -16.06 -1.80 -15.49
CA GLU A 96 -15.95 -0.35 -15.31
C GLU A 96 -14.97 0.01 -14.18
N PHE A 97 -15.11 -0.64 -13.02
CA PHE A 97 -14.23 -0.41 -11.88
C PHE A 97 -12.77 -0.72 -12.23
N LEU A 98 -12.50 -1.88 -12.83
CA LEU A 98 -11.16 -2.26 -13.28
C LEU A 98 -10.60 -1.23 -14.26
N SER A 99 -11.40 -0.74 -15.21
CA SER A 99 -10.98 0.31 -16.14
C SER A 99 -10.68 1.64 -15.45
N LYS A 100 -11.47 2.04 -14.45
CA LYS A 100 -11.27 3.28 -13.67
C LYS A 100 -10.03 3.20 -12.78
N THR A 101 -9.67 2.01 -12.30
CA THR A 101 -8.44 1.80 -11.51
C THR A 101 -7.16 1.86 -12.35
N LEU A 102 -7.25 1.86 -13.69
CA LEU A 102 -6.09 1.98 -14.57
C LEU A 102 -5.77 3.45 -14.91
N PRO A 103 -4.48 3.78 -15.13
CA PRO A 103 -4.09 5.07 -15.68
C PRO A 103 -4.72 5.28 -17.06
N ALA A 104 -5.15 6.51 -17.39
CA ALA A 104 -5.85 6.84 -18.64
C ALA A 104 -5.17 6.29 -19.91
N ASN A 105 -3.83 6.28 -19.95
CA ASN A 105 -3.03 5.76 -21.06
C ASN A 105 -3.20 4.23 -21.30
N LYS A 106 -3.56 3.47 -20.26
CA LYS A 106 -3.72 2.00 -20.30
C LYS A 106 -5.18 1.53 -20.33
N GLN A 107 -6.13 2.44 -20.14
CA GLN A 107 -7.56 2.11 -20.13
C GLN A 107 -8.04 1.61 -21.49
N SER A 108 -7.60 2.22 -22.60
CA SER A 108 -7.98 1.82 -23.96
C SER A 108 -7.56 0.37 -24.27
N GLN A 109 -6.32 0.02 -23.93
CA GLN A 109 -5.76 -1.32 -24.12
C GLN A 109 -6.47 -2.38 -23.26
N PHE A 110 -6.82 -2.03 -22.02
CA PHE A 110 -7.62 -2.93 -21.18
C PHE A 110 -9.03 -3.10 -21.73
N LYS A 111 -9.70 -2.01 -22.14
CA LYS A 111 -11.04 -2.07 -22.71
C LYS A 111 -11.08 -2.92 -23.97
N SER A 112 -10.09 -2.83 -24.86
CA SER A 112 -10.05 -3.68 -26.06
C SER A 112 -9.86 -5.17 -25.74
N LEU A 113 -9.05 -5.51 -24.72
CA LEU A 113 -8.80 -6.90 -24.33
C LEU A 113 -9.98 -7.52 -23.56
N ALA A 114 -10.65 -6.74 -22.72
CA ALA A 114 -11.68 -7.23 -21.83
C ALA A 114 -13.12 -7.09 -22.37
N LYS A 115 -13.39 -6.23 -23.36
CA LYS A 115 -14.75 -5.98 -23.87
C LYS A 115 -15.48 -7.26 -24.32
N ASN A 116 -14.86 -8.05 -25.19
CA ASN A 116 -15.50 -9.25 -25.72
C ASN A 116 -15.67 -10.33 -24.64
N ASN A 117 -14.68 -10.48 -23.76
CA ASN A 117 -14.69 -11.48 -22.70
C ASN A 117 -15.77 -11.20 -21.65
N PHE A 118 -15.89 -9.96 -21.17
CA PHE A 118 -16.86 -9.64 -20.13
C PHE A 118 -18.31 -9.73 -20.60
N GLU A 119 -18.57 -9.56 -21.89
CA GLU A 119 -19.89 -9.75 -22.51
C GLU A 119 -20.24 -11.24 -22.68
N THR A 120 -19.25 -12.11 -22.91
CA THR A 120 -19.45 -13.56 -23.10
C THR A 120 -19.40 -14.38 -21.81
N LEU A 121 -18.93 -13.84 -20.68
CA LEU A 121 -18.87 -14.52 -19.38
C LEU A 121 -20.17 -15.19 -18.94
N TYR A 122 -21.31 -14.59 -19.29
CA TYR A 122 -22.65 -15.08 -18.94
C TYR A 122 -23.26 -15.98 -20.02
N GLN A 123 -22.58 -16.14 -21.15
CA GLN A 123 -22.98 -17.10 -22.17
C GLN A 123 -22.42 -18.48 -21.78
N ARG A 124 -23.27 -19.50 -21.90
CA ARG A 124 -23.03 -20.88 -21.43
C ARG A 124 -21.83 -21.58 -22.10
N ASN A 125 -21.26 -20.97 -23.13
CA ASN A 125 -20.14 -21.48 -23.91
C ASN A 125 -18.85 -20.72 -23.56
N ASN A 126 -18.45 -20.76 -22.28
CA ASN A 126 -17.17 -20.24 -21.83
C ASN A 126 -16.08 -21.21 -22.29
N GLN A 127 -15.60 -21.08 -23.53
CA GLN A 127 -14.31 -21.66 -23.86
C GLN A 127 -13.23 -20.97 -23.01
N ASP A 128 -12.24 -21.76 -22.58
CA ASP A 128 -11.04 -21.34 -21.86
C ASP A 128 -10.27 -20.33 -22.72
N ASP A 129 -10.65 -19.06 -22.60
CA ASP A 129 -10.16 -17.99 -23.45
C ASP A 129 -9.01 -17.28 -22.73
N ASN A 130 -7.78 -17.58 -23.17
CA ASN A 130 -6.55 -16.96 -22.64
C ASN A 130 -6.59 -15.43 -22.70
N SER A 131 -7.50 -14.83 -23.46
CA SER A 131 -7.67 -13.38 -23.55
C SER A 131 -8.19 -12.74 -22.25
N LEU A 132 -9.03 -13.42 -21.46
CA LEU A 132 -9.44 -12.92 -20.14
C LEU A 132 -8.29 -12.97 -19.13
N GLN A 133 -7.52 -14.06 -19.14
CA GLN A 133 -6.31 -14.20 -18.33
C GLN A 133 -5.26 -13.14 -18.69
N ALA A 134 -5.09 -12.82 -19.99
CA ALA A 134 -4.22 -11.75 -20.45
C ALA A 134 -4.69 -10.37 -19.97
N ALA A 135 -6.00 -10.09 -20.02
CA ALA A 135 -6.56 -8.85 -19.47
C ALA A 135 -6.37 -8.75 -17.95
N ALA A 136 -6.55 -9.87 -17.24
CA ALA A 136 -6.37 -9.98 -15.80
C ALA A 136 -4.93 -9.72 -15.36
N THR A 137 -3.97 -10.36 -16.03
CA THR A 137 -2.54 -10.19 -15.77
C THR A 137 -2.06 -8.79 -16.12
N PHE A 138 -2.56 -8.21 -17.22
CA PHE A 138 -2.30 -6.82 -17.59
C PHE A 138 -2.80 -5.85 -16.52
N TRP A 139 -4.04 -6.04 -16.05
CA TRP A 139 -4.60 -5.26 -14.96
C TRP A 139 -3.75 -5.39 -13.69
N LEU A 140 -3.44 -6.61 -13.26
CA LEU A 140 -2.69 -6.88 -12.04
C LEU A 140 -1.26 -6.30 -12.08
N LYS A 141 -0.66 -6.17 -13.26
CA LYS A 141 0.68 -5.57 -13.46
C LYS A 141 0.66 -4.05 -13.46
N HIS A 142 -0.42 -3.43 -13.97
CA HIS A 142 -0.48 -1.98 -14.21
C HIS A 142 -1.35 -1.23 -13.19
N ALA A 143 -2.34 -1.88 -12.57
CA ALA A 143 -3.17 -1.30 -11.51
C ALA A 143 -2.48 -1.39 -10.13
N LEU A 144 -1.50 -2.28 -9.97
CA LEU A 144 -0.79 -2.54 -8.72
C LEU A 144 0.73 -2.38 -8.95
N PRO A 145 1.46 -1.46 -8.30
CA PRO A 145 1.12 -0.72 -7.09
C PRO A 145 0.28 0.52 -7.41
N ALA A 146 -0.83 0.70 -6.69
CA ALA A 146 -1.64 1.92 -6.74
C ALA A 146 -0.74 3.14 -6.44
N LYS A 147 -0.21 3.77 -7.50
CA LYS A 147 0.77 4.86 -7.40
C LYS A 147 0.12 6.22 -7.10
N GLY A 148 -1.07 6.24 -6.52
CA GLY A 148 -1.80 7.50 -6.35
C GLY A 148 -3.20 7.35 -5.79
N VAL A 149 -3.36 6.64 -4.67
CA VAL A 149 -4.57 6.78 -3.85
C VAL A 149 -4.12 7.04 -2.41
N SER A 150 -3.35 8.12 -2.26
CA SER A 150 -2.98 8.71 -0.97
C SER A 150 -3.33 10.20 -0.96
N ASP A 151 -4.43 10.57 -1.64
CA ASP A 151 -5.00 11.91 -1.61
C ASP A 151 -6.52 11.76 -1.50
N VAL A 152 -7.00 11.39 -0.31
CA VAL A 152 -8.12 12.03 0.42
C VAL A 152 -7.95 11.70 1.89
#